data_AF-A0AAP1DYM7-F1
#
_entry.id   AF-A0AAP1DYM7-F1
#
_cell.length_a   1.000
_cell.length_b   1.000
_cell.length_c   1.000
_cell.angle_alpha   90.00
_cell.angle_beta   90.00
_cell.angle_gamma   90.00
#
_symmetry.space_group_name_H-M   'P 1'
#
loop_
_entity.id
_entity.type
_entity.pdbx_description
1 polymer ?
#
loop_
_entity_poly.entity_id
_entity_poly.type
_entity_poly.pdbx_seq_one_letter_code
_entity_poly.pdbx_strand_id
1 'polypeptide(L)' 'MEWFKCIQYCYSWKAYNDEDVAKYVELGKITDIQYKEITGKEYPSPSDVPSGETDEPAGVELNKEG' A
#
# COMPACT_ATOMS: atom_id res chain seq x y z
N MET A 1 3.11 18.22 7.48
CA MET A 1 1.91 17.35 7.41
C MET A 1 2.21 16.12 8.23
N GLU A 2 1.46 15.87 9.31
CA GLU A 2 1.64 14.69 10.15
C GLU A 2 0.84 13.53 9.56
N TRP A 3 1.44 12.77 8.64
CA TRP A 3 0.81 11.61 7.99
C TRP A 3 0.24 10.61 9.01
N PHE A 4 0.97 10.39 10.11
CA PHE A 4 0.53 9.58 11.24
C PHE A 4 -0.87 9.96 11.75
N LYS A 5 -1.07 11.23 12.10
CA LYS A 5 -2.37 11.72 12.61
C LYS A 5 -3.46 11.57 11.57
N CYS A 6 -3.19 11.91 10.30
CA CYS A 6 -4.16 11.75 9.23
C CYS A 6 -4.61 10.29 9.09
N ILE A 7 -3.66 9.35 9.02
CA ILE A 7 -3.94 7.93 8.89
C ILE A 7 -4.67 7.40 10.13
N GLN A 8 -4.27 7.82 11.34
CA GLN A 8 -4.94 7.45 12.59
C GLN A 8 -6.40 7.92 12.61
N TYR A 9 -6.69 9.15 12.16
CA TYR A 9 -8.07 9.64 12.04
C TYR A 9 -8.85 8.85 10.99
N CYS A 10 -8.29 8.62 9.80
CA CYS A 10 -8.92 7.82 8.74
C CYS A 10 -9.23 6.40 9.21
N TYR A 11 -8.31 5.75 9.93
CA TYR A 11 -8.50 4.42 10.49
C TYR A 11 -9.59 4.41 11.59
N SER A 12 -9.59 5.41 12.47
CA SER A 12 -10.64 5.59 13.49
C SER A 12 -12.03 5.80 12.87
N TRP A 13 -12.08 6.45 11.71
CA TRP A 13 -13.32 6.67 10.94
C TRP A 13 -13.71 5.46 10.09
N LYS A 14 -12.96 4.36 10.17
CA LYS A 14 -13.07 3.17 9.31
C LYS A 14 -13.03 3.49 7.82
N ALA A 15 -12.37 4.59 7.46
CA ALA A 15 -12.08 4.92 6.07
C ALA A 15 -10.91 4.07 5.55
N TYR A 16 -9.99 3.65 6.43
CA TYR A 16 -8.85 2.79 6.13
C TYR A 16 -8.91 1.48 6.90
N ASN A 17 -8.45 0.42 6.25
CA ASN A 17 -8.22 -0.88 6.86
C ASN A 17 -6.72 -1.10 7.12
N ASP A 18 -6.39 -2.22 7.77
CA ASP A 18 -5.01 -2.58 8.11
C ASP A 18 -4.11 -2.60 6.86
N GLU A 19 -4.61 -3.05 5.72
CA GLU A 19 -3.89 -3.06 4.45
C GLU A 19 -3.59 -1.66 3.92
N ASP A 20 -4.52 -0.71 4.08
CA ASP A 20 -4.31 0.67 3.67
C ASP A 20 -3.23 1.33 4.53
N VAL A 21 -3.27 1.11 5.85
CA VAL A 21 -2.23 1.59 6.77
C VAL A 21 -0.88 0.93 6.40
N ALA A 22 -0.88 -0.33 5.97
CA ALA A 22 0.34 -1.04 5.59
C ALA A 22 1.02 -0.43 4.36
N LYS A 23 0.25 -0.01 3.35
CA LYS A 23 0.78 0.70 2.17
C LYS A 23 1.51 1.99 2.56
N TYR A 24 1.04 2.70 3.59
CA TYR A 24 1.74 3.90 4.07
C TYR A 24 3.07 3.60 4.76
N VAL A 25 3.25 2.39 5.29
CA VAL A 25 4.56 1.92 5.78
C VAL A 25 5.49 1.66 4.58
N GLU A 26 5.00 0.98 3.54
CA GLU A 26 5.76 0.69 2.31
C GLU A 26 6.18 1.97 1.58
N LEU A 27 5.30 2.97 1.57
CA LEU A 27 5.57 4.30 0.99
C LEU A 27 6.50 5.16 1.87
N GLY A 28 6.96 4.66 3.02
CA GLY A 28 7.81 5.37 3.95
C GLY A 28 7.15 6.59 4.59
N LYS A 29 5.82 6.63 4.66
CA LYS A 29 5.06 7.74 5.30
C LYS A 29 4.93 7.56 6.80
N ILE A 30 4.85 6.31 7.25
CA ILE A 30 4.84 5.90 8.66
C ILE A 30 5.80 4.71 8.86
N THR A 31 6.10 4.39 10.11
CA THR A 31 6.94 3.23 10.48
C THR A 31 6.07 2.03 10.91
N ASP A 32 6.68 0.84 10.99
CA ASP A 32 6.06 -0.37 11.53
C ASP A 32 5.55 -0.17 12.98
N ILE A 33 6.28 0.62 13.77
CA ILE A 33 5.87 0.99 15.15
C ILE A 33 4.57 1.80 15.12
N GLN A 34 4.48 2.78 14.22
CA GLN A 34 3.28 3.61 14.06
C GLN A 34 2.10 2.83 13.50
N TYR A 35 2.35 1.88 12.59
CA TYR A 35 1.33 0.94 12.12
C TYR A 35 0.71 0.16 13.29
N LYS A 36 1.55 -0.35 14.20
CA LYS A 36 1.09 -1.07 15.39
C LYS A 36 0.31 -0.18 16.35
N GLU A 37 0.69 1.09 16.50
CA GLU A 37 -0.10 2.05 17.28
C GLU A 37 -1.50 2.31 16.68
N ILE A 38 -1.59 2.44 15.36
CA ILE A 38 -2.87 2.74 14.68
C ILE A 38 -3.79 1.52 14.66
N THR A 39 -3.25 0.35 14.30
CA THR A 39 -4.04 -0.87 14.04
C THR A 39 -4.16 -1.79 15.25
N GLY A 40 -3.24 -1.67 16.22
CA GLY A 40 -3.07 -2.63 17.31
C GLY A 40 -2.46 -3.97 16.88
N LYS A 41 -2.04 -4.11 15.62
CA LYS A 41 -1.55 -5.36 15.03
C LYS A 41 -0.08 -5.25 14.65
N GLU A 42 0.61 -6.38 14.61
CA GLU A 42 1.99 -6.41 14.11
C GLU A 42 1.98 -6.21 12.59
N TYR A 43 2.95 -5.45 12.08
CA TYR A 43 3.06 -5.20 10.65
C TYR A 43 3.33 -6.52 9.91
N PRO A 44 2.51 -6.89 8.89
CA PRO A 44 2.73 -8.14 8.16
C PRO A 44 4.08 -8.08 7.45
N SER A 45 4.92 -9.10 7.67
CA SER A 45 6.20 -9.22 6.98
C SER A 45 5.95 -9.31 5.46
N PRO A 46 6.64 -8.51 4.62
CA PRO A 46 6.41 -8.44 3.17
C PRO A 46 6.81 -9.71 2.40
N SER A 47 7.01 -10.84 3.08
CA SER A 47 7.51 -12.09 2.50
C SER A 47 6.53 -12.81 1.55
N ASP A 48 5.31 -12.31 1.34
CA ASP A 48 4.28 -13.01 0.56
C ASP A 48 3.61 -12.17 -0.55
N VAL A 49 4.10 -10.97 -0.86
CA VAL A 49 3.63 -10.26 -2.06
C VAL A 49 4.64 -10.47 -3.19
N PRO A 50 4.33 -11.24 -4.25
CA PRO A 50 5.09 -11.13 -5.49
C PRO A 50 4.92 -9.68 -5.92
N SER A 51 6.03 -8.93 -5.81
CA SER A 51 6.16 -7.57 -6.30
C SER A 51 5.50 -7.55 -7.66
N GLY A 52 4.32 -6.93 -7.73
CA GLY A 52 3.53 -6.81 -8.95
C GLY A 52 4.36 -6.01 -9.92
N GLU A 53 5.09 -6.75 -10.75
CA GLU A 53 5.67 -6.31 -12.00
C GLU A 53 4.55 -5.56 -12.72
N THR A 54 4.62 -4.23 -12.69
CA THR A 54 4.01 -3.43 -13.74
C THR A 54 4.81 -3.76 -14.99
N ASP A 55 4.50 -4.89 -15.60
CA ASP A 55 4.93 -5.24 -16.95
C ASP A 55 4.12 -4.37 -17.90
N GLU A 56 4.50 -3.10 -17.97
CA GLU A 56 4.31 -2.33 -19.20
C GLU A 56 5.56 -2.58 -20.05
N PRO A 57 5.41 -3.32 -21.14
CA PRO A 57 5.88 -2.73 -22.39
C PRO A 57 4.79 -2.73 -23.47
N ALA A 58 4.49 -1.51 -23.90
CA ALA A 58 4.37 -1.07 -25.29
C ALA A 58 4.09 -2.12 -26.38
N GLY A 59 3.00 -1.85 -27.13
CA GLY A 59 2.97 -2.10 -28.57
C GLY A 59 2.14 -3.30 -29.01
N VAL A 60 0.81 -3.11 -29.11
CA VAL A 60 0.04 -3.91 -30.07
C VAL A 60 0.20 -3.29 -31.46
N GLU A 61 1.24 -3.74 -32.18
CA GLU A 61 1.37 -3.54 -33.62
C GLU A 61 0.30 -4.42 -34.32
N LEU A 62 -0.82 -3.80 -34.69
CA LEU A 62 -1.88 -4.42 -35.50
C LEU A 62 -1.39 -4.51 -36.96
N ASN A 63 -0.64 -5.57 -37.27
CA ASN A 63 -0.51 -6.03 -38.66
C ASN A 63 -1.21 -7.38 -38.84
N LYS A 64 -2.00 -7.44 -39.92
CA LYS A 64 -2.49 -8.57 -40.73
C LYS A 64 -4.00 -8.52 -40.87
N GLU A 65 -4.61 -8.76 -42.01
CA GLU A 65 -4.22 -8.92 -43.42
C GLU A 65 -5.56 -9.05 -44.16
N GLY A 66 -5.65 -8.57 -45.40
CA GLY A 66 -6.85 -8.69 -46.24
C GLY A 66 -6.76 -7.85 -47.49
#